data_AF-A5JQI3-F1
#
_entry.id   AF-A5JQI3-F1
#
_cell.length_a   1.000
_cell.length_b   1.000
_cell.length_c   1.000
_cell.angle_alpha   90.00
_cell.angle_beta   90.00
_cell.angle_gamma   90.00
#
_symmetry.space_group_name_H-M   'P 1'
#
loop_
_entity.id
_entity.type
_entity.pdbx_description
1 polymer ?
#
loop_
_entity_poly.entity_id
_entity_poly.type
_entity_poly.pdbx_seq_one_letter_code
_entity_poly.pdbx_strand_id
1 'polypeptide(L)'
;YRDYMPKILGKAAFDKYIGPYNGYNEKTNPSISNIFTTAAFRFGHATIPPMVHRLDSQYVDHPKYPSLHLNEVFFRPWRIVKQGGLDPLIRGLLGKSAKLQTQQEMINEELTEKLLVMSNNGSMDLASLNLQSWRDHGLPGYNDWREFCGLSRLATPADLISAVSDQNLVRMIDLYGHPDNIDVWLGGLAEDFLPGARTGPLFACLIGKQMNALREGDRFWYENAKIFKKSQRDELEKHSLSCLICDNTALSHVPLDAFLLGNYTNNFASCDSIPGINMEAWKEYPKKGTACKPPRKIENGDYVFCSDTTIIYSCHSGYHLEGHEEIICQGNEWSNPPPSCSDINECEEQSHEPCHSSAECTNTLGGFRCLCTDPYELAEDERTYSGRLPRGSLMSIILVAILFVSWAVMCWIL
;
A
#
# COMPACT_ATOMS: atom_id res chain seq x y z
N TYR A 1 -0.97 13.53 4.31
CA TYR A 1 -0.75 14.97 4.53
C TYR A 1 0.42 15.26 5.45
N ARG A 2 0.53 14.60 6.62
CA ARG A 2 1.68 14.76 7.53
C ARG A 2 3.01 14.22 6.96
N ASP A 3 3.03 12.97 6.52
CA ASP A 3 4.32 12.28 6.28
C ASP A 3 4.81 12.35 4.82
N TYR A 4 3.89 12.15 3.87
CA TYR A 4 4.22 12.06 2.44
C TYR A 4 4.32 13.43 1.77
N MET A 5 3.29 14.27 1.89
CA MET A 5 3.18 15.51 1.11
C MET A 5 4.33 16.51 1.31
N PRO A 6 4.83 16.77 2.53
CA PRO A 6 5.95 17.68 2.74
C PRO A 6 7.25 17.18 2.11
N LYS A 7 7.43 15.86 1.98
CA LYS A 7 8.62 15.25 1.34
C LYS A 7 8.54 15.31 -0.19
N ILE A 8 7.33 15.26 -0.75
CA ILE A 8 7.13 15.41 -2.19
C ILE A 8 7.28 16.86 -2.62
N LEU A 9 6.60 17.80 -1.95
CA LEU A 9 6.56 19.20 -2.35
C LEU A 9 7.74 20.03 -1.82
N GLY A 10 8.37 19.57 -0.73
CA GLY A 10 9.26 20.40 0.08
C GLY A 10 8.49 21.34 1.01
N LYS A 11 9.12 21.74 2.12
CA LYS A 11 8.46 22.52 3.19
C LYS A 11 7.84 23.82 2.68
N ALA A 12 8.59 24.61 1.90
CA ALA A 12 8.12 25.91 1.44
C ALA A 12 6.89 25.83 0.53
N ALA A 13 6.86 24.86 -0.40
CA ALA A 13 5.70 24.67 -1.27
C ALA A 13 4.52 24.02 -0.53
N PHE A 14 4.78 23.11 0.41
CA PHE A 14 3.73 22.57 1.29
C PHE A 14 3.05 23.69 2.08
N ASP A 15 3.82 24.55 2.73
CA ASP A 15 3.30 25.68 3.51
C ASP A 15 2.52 26.67 2.63
N LYS A 16 3.01 26.93 1.40
CA LYS A 16 2.38 27.85 0.44
C LYS A 16 1.05 27.32 -0.12
N TYR A 17 1.01 26.06 -0.54
CA TYR A 17 -0.13 25.53 -1.29
C TYR A 17 -1.13 24.73 -0.45
N ILE A 18 -0.66 24.09 0.64
CA ILE A 18 -1.49 23.27 1.51
C ILE A 18 -1.64 23.94 2.88
N GLY A 19 -0.52 24.21 3.57
CA GLY A 19 -0.50 24.88 4.86
C GLY A 19 -1.29 24.15 5.97
N PRO A 20 -1.54 24.82 7.11
CA PRO A 20 -2.42 24.29 8.16
C PRO A 20 -3.86 24.14 7.65
N TYR A 21 -4.61 23.21 8.22
CA TYR A 21 -6.02 23.00 7.90
C TYR A 21 -6.88 24.15 8.48
N ASN A 22 -7.73 24.75 7.64
CA ASN A 22 -8.57 25.90 8.04
C ASN A 22 -10.04 25.53 8.28
N GLY A 23 -10.39 24.25 8.13
CA GLY A 23 -11.76 23.76 8.29
C GLY A 23 -12.46 23.48 6.96
N TYR A 24 -13.51 22.67 7.03
CA TYR A 24 -14.28 22.29 5.84
C TYR A 24 -14.94 23.52 5.19
N ASN A 25 -14.80 23.64 3.87
CA ASN A 25 -15.41 24.68 3.06
C ASN A 25 -16.27 24.03 1.96
N GLU A 26 -17.59 24.16 2.10
CA GLU A 26 -18.58 23.63 1.14
C GLU A 26 -18.49 24.22 -0.27
N LYS A 27 -17.84 25.38 -0.43
CA LYS A 27 -17.64 26.04 -1.73
C LYS A 27 -16.39 25.56 -2.47
N THR A 28 -15.52 24.80 -1.81
CA THR A 28 -14.35 24.19 -2.45
C THR A 28 -14.80 23.04 -3.33
N ASN A 29 -14.30 22.96 -4.57
CA ASN A 29 -14.52 21.81 -5.43
C ASN A 29 -13.45 20.73 -5.17
N PRO A 30 -13.79 19.59 -4.54
CA PRO A 30 -12.81 18.53 -4.24
C PRO A 30 -12.57 17.60 -5.44
N SER A 31 -13.20 17.83 -6.59
CA SER A 31 -13.04 16.97 -7.76
C SER A 31 -11.58 16.93 -8.20
N ILE A 32 -11.15 15.74 -8.62
CA ILE A 32 -9.81 15.57 -9.18
C ILE A 32 -9.76 16.26 -10.54
N SER A 33 -8.80 17.16 -10.71
CA SER A 33 -8.58 17.85 -11.98
C SER A 33 -7.91 16.93 -12.99
N ASN A 34 -8.25 17.10 -14.26
CA ASN A 34 -7.69 16.31 -15.36
C ASN A 34 -6.14 16.40 -15.40
N ILE A 35 -5.58 17.60 -15.18
CA ILE A 35 -4.13 17.80 -15.16
C ILE A 35 -3.43 17.03 -14.03
N PHE A 36 -4.10 16.85 -12.89
CA PHE A 36 -3.53 16.12 -11.75
C PHE A 36 -3.34 14.65 -12.07
N THR A 37 -4.35 13.99 -12.64
CA THR A 37 -4.31 12.54 -12.95
C THR A 37 -3.46 12.21 -14.17
N THR A 38 -3.46 13.10 -15.15
CA THR A 38 -2.89 12.80 -16.47
C THR A 38 -1.42 13.22 -16.55
N ALA A 39 -1.00 14.22 -15.77
CA ALA A 39 0.38 14.67 -15.73
C ALA A 39 0.94 14.73 -14.30
N ALA A 40 0.44 15.65 -13.46
CA ALA A 40 1.19 16.07 -12.27
C ALA A 40 1.47 14.93 -11.28
N PHE A 41 0.47 14.09 -10.98
CA PHE A 41 0.64 12.99 -10.02
C PHE A 41 1.32 11.74 -10.61
N ARG A 42 1.53 11.71 -11.93
CA ARG A 42 2.34 10.68 -12.61
C ARG A 42 3.84 10.94 -12.51
N PHE A 43 4.29 11.95 -11.77
CA PHE A 43 5.70 12.14 -11.44
C PHE A 43 6.30 10.89 -10.77
N GLY A 44 5.47 10.14 -10.02
CA GLY A 44 5.87 8.91 -9.33
C GLY A 44 6.38 7.81 -10.27
N HIS A 45 6.05 7.83 -11.56
CA HIS A 45 6.62 6.88 -12.52
C HIS A 45 8.16 6.98 -12.60
N ALA A 46 8.70 8.19 -12.41
CA ALA A 46 10.15 8.43 -12.42
C ALA A 46 10.86 8.01 -11.11
N THR A 47 10.10 7.68 -10.07
CA THR A 47 10.61 7.22 -8.78
C THR A 47 10.59 5.70 -8.62
N ILE A 48 10.07 4.97 -9.62
CA ILE A 48 9.99 3.51 -9.59
C ILE A 48 11.38 2.92 -9.91
N PRO A 49 11.94 2.07 -9.02
CA PRO A 49 13.18 1.35 -9.32
C PRO A 49 12.95 0.20 -10.32
N PRO A 50 13.99 -0.24 -11.05
CA PRO A 50 13.88 -1.36 -11.99
C PRO A 50 13.79 -2.73 -11.29
N MET A 51 14.05 -2.77 -9.98
CA MET A 51 14.06 -3.99 -9.18
C MET A 51 13.02 -3.92 -8.07
N VAL A 52 12.30 -5.04 -7.88
CA VAL A 52 11.49 -5.29 -6.69
C VAL A 52 12.33 -6.08 -5.70
N HIS A 53 12.73 -5.40 -4.64
CA HIS A 53 13.60 -5.98 -3.62
C HIS A 53 12.83 -6.87 -2.66
N ARG A 54 13.42 -8.02 -2.32
CA ARG A 54 12.90 -8.96 -1.33
C ARG A 54 13.97 -9.25 -0.31
N LEU A 55 13.71 -8.90 0.94
CA LEU A 55 14.69 -9.00 2.02
C LEU A 55 14.25 -9.99 3.10
N ASP A 56 15.21 -10.64 3.75
CA ASP A 56 14.95 -11.49 4.91
C ASP A 56 14.78 -10.67 6.20
N SER A 57 14.62 -11.36 7.34
CA SER A 57 14.46 -10.73 8.66
C SER A 57 15.64 -9.86 9.12
N GLN A 58 16.81 -9.96 8.49
CA GLN A 58 17.98 -9.15 8.76
C GLN A 58 18.16 -7.99 7.76
N TYR A 59 17.13 -7.71 6.95
CA TYR A 59 17.15 -6.67 5.92
C TYR A 59 18.28 -6.85 4.88
N VAL A 60 18.71 -8.11 4.65
CA VAL A 60 19.61 -8.47 3.54
C VAL A 60 18.85 -9.26 2.47
N ASP A 61 19.45 -9.45 1.29
CA ASP A 61 18.77 -10.13 0.18
C ASP A 61 18.29 -11.52 0.58
N HIS A 62 17.01 -11.78 0.36
CA HIS A 62 16.38 -13.00 0.86
C HIS A 62 16.95 -14.25 0.14
N PRO A 63 17.49 -15.24 0.87
CA PRO A 63 18.25 -16.34 0.27
C PRO A 63 17.39 -17.25 -0.63
N LYS A 64 16.13 -17.47 -0.25
CA LYS A 64 15.15 -18.29 -1.00
C LYS A 64 14.36 -17.51 -2.07
N TYR A 65 14.18 -16.20 -1.89
CA TYR A 65 13.30 -15.37 -2.72
C TYR A 65 14.07 -14.13 -3.21
N PRO A 66 14.93 -14.27 -4.24
CA PRO A 66 15.83 -13.20 -4.66
C PRO A 66 15.10 -11.96 -5.17
N SER A 67 15.72 -10.79 -5.17
CA SER A 67 15.14 -9.59 -5.82
C SER A 67 14.81 -9.87 -7.30
N LEU A 68 13.72 -9.28 -7.81
CA LEU A 68 13.19 -9.53 -9.16
C LEU A 68 13.24 -8.27 -10.01
N HIS A 69 13.34 -8.43 -11.33
CA HIS A 69 13.11 -7.31 -12.24
C HIS A 69 11.62 -6.93 -12.24
N LEU A 70 11.34 -5.63 -12.43
CA LEU A 70 9.98 -5.11 -12.36
C LEU A 70 9.06 -5.74 -13.42
N ASN A 71 9.54 -5.98 -14.64
CA ASN A 71 8.76 -6.66 -15.68
C ASN A 71 8.33 -8.10 -15.30
N GLU A 72 9.03 -8.74 -14.37
CA GLU A 72 8.74 -10.11 -13.92
C GLU A 72 7.62 -10.17 -12.87
N VAL A 73 7.13 -9.04 -12.40
CA VAL A 73 6.12 -8.97 -11.31
C VAL A 73 4.79 -8.37 -11.74
N PHE A 74 4.71 -7.69 -12.88
CA PHE A 74 3.45 -7.15 -13.39
C PHE A 74 2.39 -8.25 -13.52
N PHE A 75 1.24 -8.05 -12.87
CA PHE A 75 0.11 -8.97 -12.87
C PHE A 75 0.45 -10.41 -12.42
N ARG A 76 1.41 -10.58 -11.48
CA ARG A 76 1.83 -11.89 -10.96
C ARG A 76 1.50 -12.08 -9.46
N PRO A 77 0.22 -12.04 -9.04
CA PRO A 77 -0.16 -12.18 -7.62
C PRO A 77 0.24 -13.54 -7.02
N TRP A 78 0.41 -14.58 -7.85
CA TRP A 78 0.89 -15.89 -7.41
C TRP A 78 2.24 -15.83 -6.68
N ARG A 79 3.08 -14.82 -6.95
CA ARG A 79 4.35 -14.64 -6.25
C ARG A 79 4.14 -14.34 -4.77
N ILE A 80 3.12 -13.58 -4.40
CA ILE A 80 2.77 -13.32 -3.00
C ILE A 80 2.36 -14.64 -2.33
N VAL A 81 1.46 -15.39 -2.96
CA VAL A 81 0.92 -16.65 -2.41
C VAL A 81 1.98 -17.75 -2.31
N LYS A 82 2.94 -17.81 -3.25
CA LYS A 82 3.88 -18.94 -3.38
C LYS A 82 5.34 -18.60 -3.08
N GLN A 83 5.69 -17.33 -2.82
CA GLN A 83 7.08 -16.89 -2.64
C GLN A 83 7.27 -15.98 -1.42
N GLY A 84 6.82 -16.45 -0.25
CA GLY A 84 7.14 -15.82 1.03
C GLY A 84 6.21 -14.71 1.49
N GLY A 85 5.00 -14.57 0.91
CA GLY A 85 4.04 -13.58 1.37
C GLY A 85 4.44 -12.13 1.07
N LEU A 86 3.98 -11.21 1.91
CA LEU A 86 4.25 -9.77 1.77
C LEU A 86 5.51 -9.33 2.53
N ASP A 87 5.89 -10.02 3.60
CA ASP A 87 6.95 -9.58 4.51
C ASP A 87 8.29 -9.30 3.81
N PRO A 88 8.82 -10.15 2.92
CA PRO A 88 10.05 -9.85 2.21
C PRO A 88 9.94 -8.61 1.31
N LEU A 89 8.77 -8.37 0.72
CA LEU A 89 8.50 -7.21 -0.13
C LEU A 89 8.43 -5.93 0.71
N ILE A 90 7.74 -5.98 1.86
CA ILE A 90 7.62 -4.84 2.78
C ILE A 90 9.00 -4.47 3.34
N ARG A 91 9.82 -5.45 3.75
CA ARG A 91 11.22 -5.18 4.13
C ARG A 91 12.00 -4.56 2.99
N GLY A 92 11.79 -5.01 1.74
CA GLY A 92 12.36 -4.40 0.55
C GLY A 92 11.96 -2.93 0.37
N LEU A 93 10.69 -2.58 0.59
CA LEU A 93 10.18 -1.21 0.51
C LEU A 93 10.76 -0.30 1.61
N LEU A 94 11.00 -0.84 2.81
CA LEU A 94 11.57 -0.09 3.94
C LEU A 94 13.09 -0.01 3.90
N GLY A 95 13.76 -1.04 3.37
CA GLY A 95 15.21 -1.22 3.43
C GLY A 95 15.97 -0.81 2.17
N LYS A 96 15.29 -0.46 1.07
CA LYS A 96 15.92 -0.05 -0.19
C LYS A 96 15.39 1.31 -0.65
N SER A 97 16.27 2.07 -1.28
CA SER A 97 15.94 3.40 -1.80
C SER A 97 14.94 3.33 -2.95
N ALA A 98 14.01 4.27 -2.99
CA ALA A 98 13.33 4.62 -4.24
C ALA A 98 14.35 5.12 -5.29
N LYS A 99 13.99 5.03 -6.58
CA LYS A 99 14.79 5.64 -7.63
C LYS A 99 14.74 7.16 -7.48
N LEU A 100 15.90 7.81 -7.53
CA LEU A 100 15.95 9.26 -7.69
C LEU A 100 15.69 9.60 -9.16
N GLN A 101 14.73 10.49 -9.42
CA GLN A 101 14.59 11.05 -10.77
C GLN A 101 15.68 12.10 -10.98
N THR A 102 16.40 11.96 -12.08
CA THR A 102 17.36 12.94 -12.57
C THR A 102 16.99 13.34 -13.99
N GLN A 103 17.52 14.46 -14.47
CA GLN A 103 17.26 14.92 -15.84
C GLN A 103 17.88 13.99 -16.90
N GLN A 104 18.94 13.25 -16.54
CA GLN A 104 19.62 12.29 -17.41
C GLN A 104 18.98 10.89 -17.35
N GLU A 105 18.38 10.52 -16.22
CA GLU A 105 17.75 9.22 -15.99
C GLU A 105 16.33 9.42 -15.45
N MET A 106 15.36 9.68 -16.33
CA MET A 106 13.97 9.91 -15.91
C MET A 106 13.25 8.60 -15.55
N ILE A 107 13.03 7.74 -16.55
CA ILE A 107 12.30 6.48 -16.43
C ILE A 107 13.25 5.34 -16.78
N ASN A 108 13.16 4.23 -16.05
CA ASN A 108 14.00 3.07 -16.28
C ASN A 108 13.40 2.16 -17.39
N GLU A 109 14.25 1.34 -18.02
CA GLU A 109 13.86 0.48 -19.15
C GLU A 109 12.78 -0.56 -18.83
N GLU A 110 12.58 -0.94 -17.57
CA GLU A 110 11.49 -1.85 -17.19
C GLU A 110 10.11 -1.22 -17.44
N LEU A 111 10.04 0.12 -17.51
CA LEU A 111 8.82 0.87 -17.76
C LEU A 111 8.74 1.45 -19.18
N THR A 112 9.86 1.67 -19.88
CA THR A 112 9.85 2.17 -21.27
C THR A 112 9.91 1.05 -22.31
N GLU A 113 10.61 -0.05 -22.03
CA GLU A 113 10.84 -1.12 -23.02
C GLU A 113 10.12 -2.43 -22.69
N LYS A 114 9.80 -2.64 -21.41
CA LYS A 114 9.32 -3.95 -20.89
C LYS A 114 8.00 -3.84 -20.13
N LEU A 115 7.27 -2.73 -20.24
CA LEU A 115 5.97 -2.61 -19.59
C LEU A 115 5.01 -3.64 -20.20
N LEU A 116 4.48 -4.52 -19.35
CA LEU A 116 3.46 -5.49 -19.74
C LEU A 116 2.08 -4.93 -19.43
N VAL A 117 1.14 -5.10 -20.35
CA VAL A 117 -0.27 -4.76 -20.15
C VAL A 117 -1.14 -5.93 -20.56
N MET A 118 -2.12 -6.28 -19.71
CA MET A 118 -2.90 -7.51 -19.80
C MET A 118 -3.59 -7.75 -21.14
N SER A 119 -3.83 -6.71 -21.94
CA SER A 119 -4.57 -6.77 -23.20
C SER A 119 -3.70 -6.95 -24.45
N ASN A 120 -2.37 -6.82 -24.36
CA ASN A 120 -1.47 -6.85 -25.52
C ASN A 120 -0.32 -7.84 -25.33
N ASN A 121 0.04 -8.57 -26.40
CA ASN A 121 1.20 -9.48 -26.44
C ASN A 121 2.54 -8.76 -26.66
N GLY A 122 2.55 -7.43 -26.72
CA GLY A 122 3.76 -6.61 -26.92
C GLY A 122 4.10 -5.81 -25.67
N SER A 123 5.39 -5.46 -25.52
CA SER A 123 5.79 -4.49 -24.52
C SER A 123 5.33 -3.08 -24.91
N MET A 124 5.09 -2.25 -23.91
CA MET A 124 4.73 -0.85 -24.09
C MET A 124 5.74 0.08 -23.42
N ASP A 125 5.65 1.35 -23.79
CA ASP A 125 6.44 2.43 -23.20
C ASP A 125 5.52 3.32 -22.35
N LEU A 126 5.68 3.26 -21.02
CA LEU A 126 4.91 4.07 -20.08
C LEU A 126 5.12 5.57 -20.30
N ALA A 127 6.32 6.01 -20.69
CA ALA A 127 6.59 7.41 -20.95
C ALA A 127 5.82 7.87 -22.19
N SER A 128 5.93 7.13 -23.30
CA SER A 128 5.14 7.39 -24.51
C SER A 128 3.63 7.37 -24.26
N LEU A 129 3.14 6.43 -23.43
CA LEU A 129 1.74 6.38 -23.02
C LEU A 129 1.31 7.63 -22.22
N ASN A 130 2.16 8.16 -21.34
CA ASN A 130 1.86 9.40 -20.60
C ASN A 130 1.78 10.60 -21.54
N LEU A 131 2.73 10.73 -22.48
CA LEU A 131 2.71 11.78 -23.50
C LEU A 131 1.43 11.68 -24.36
N GLN A 132 1.10 10.47 -24.83
CA GLN A 132 -0.10 10.26 -25.64
C GLN A 132 -1.39 10.50 -24.85
N SER A 133 -1.46 10.11 -23.57
CA SER A 133 -2.60 10.37 -22.69
C SER A 133 -2.82 11.87 -22.48
N TRP A 134 -1.75 12.66 -22.36
CA TRP A 134 -1.86 14.11 -22.24
C TRP A 134 -2.56 14.72 -23.47
N ARG A 135 -2.22 14.24 -24.68
CA ARG A 135 -2.81 14.69 -25.95
C ARG A 135 -4.27 14.27 -26.06
N ASP A 136 -4.56 13.03 -25.73
CA ASP A 136 -5.91 12.46 -25.73
C ASP A 136 -6.86 13.26 -24.81
N HIS A 137 -6.36 13.64 -23.63
CA HIS A 137 -7.11 14.43 -22.66
C HIS A 137 -7.22 15.92 -23.00
N GLY A 138 -6.67 16.38 -24.14
CA GLY A 138 -6.78 17.75 -24.63
C GLY A 138 -6.21 18.79 -23.68
N LEU A 139 -5.12 18.46 -22.98
CA LEU A 139 -4.54 19.35 -21.98
C LEU A 139 -3.81 20.55 -22.60
N PRO A 140 -3.89 21.75 -21.99
CA PRO A 140 -3.07 22.88 -22.37
C PRO A 140 -1.57 22.61 -22.22
N GLY A 141 -0.78 23.39 -22.97
CA GLY A 141 0.67 23.32 -23.03
C GLY A 141 1.37 23.63 -21.71
N TYR A 142 2.65 23.28 -21.62
CA TYR A 142 3.47 23.50 -20.42
C TYR A 142 3.42 24.94 -19.89
N ASN A 143 3.57 25.94 -20.75
CA ASN A 143 3.56 27.35 -20.33
C ASN A 143 2.21 27.84 -19.82
N ASP A 144 1.09 27.30 -20.30
CA ASP A 144 -0.24 27.69 -19.80
C ASP A 144 -0.41 27.25 -18.34
N TRP A 145 0.14 26.08 -17.99
CA TRP A 145 0.17 25.61 -16.61
C TRP A 145 1.21 26.31 -15.75
N ARG A 146 2.35 26.74 -16.33
CA ARG A 146 3.30 27.64 -15.63
C ARG A 146 2.60 28.94 -15.26
N GLU A 147 1.91 29.57 -16.20
CA GLU A 147 1.16 30.81 -15.98
C GLU A 147 0.05 30.63 -14.94
N PHE A 148 -0.74 29.54 -15.02
CA PHE A 148 -1.74 29.17 -14.01
C PHE A 148 -1.13 29.09 -12.59
N CYS A 149 0.12 28.65 -12.48
CA CYS A 149 0.87 28.56 -11.23
C CYS A 149 1.60 29.85 -10.84
N GLY A 150 1.46 30.93 -11.61
CA GLY A 150 2.16 32.20 -11.40
C GLY A 150 3.65 32.13 -11.69
N LEU A 151 4.09 31.16 -12.49
CA LEU A 151 5.45 31.00 -12.98
C LEU A 151 5.60 31.72 -14.33
N SER A 152 6.79 32.24 -14.62
CA SER A 152 7.07 32.87 -15.91
C SER A 152 6.90 31.89 -17.06
N ARG A 153 6.25 32.34 -18.14
CA ARG A 153 6.28 31.65 -19.43
C ARG A 153 7.70 31.67 -20.00
N LEU A 154 8.08 30.60 -20.68
CA LEU A 154 9.40 30.43 -21.29
C LEU A 154 9.24 30.56 -22.82
N ALA A 155 9.98 31.45 -23.46
CA ALA A 155 9.84 31.70 -24.90
C ALA A 155 11.01 31.12 -25.71
N THR A 156 12.21 31.10 -25.10
CA THR A 156 13.45 30.74 -25.79
C THR A 156 14.14 29.55 -25.11
N PRO A 157 15.05 28.86 -25.81
CA PRO A 157 15.91 27.85 -25.19
C PRO A 157 16.70 28.41 -24.00
N ALA A 158 17.08 29.70 -24.05
CA ALA A 158 17.77 30.37 -22.95
C ALA A 158 16.87 30.54 -21.71
N ASP A 159 15.58 30.82 -21.90
CA ASP A 159 14.61 30.89 -20.80
C ASP A 159 14.41 29.50 -20.18
N LEU A 160 14.44 28.43 -20.99
CA LEU A 160 14.26 27.06 -20.52
C LEU A 160 15.33 26.63 -19.50
N ILE A 161 16.56 27.14 -19.63
CA ILE A 161 17.67 26.90 -18.70
C ILE A 161 17.33 27.41 -17.28
N SER A 162 16.45 28.41 -17.15
CA SER A 162 16.02 28.92 -15.84
C SER A 162 15.11 27.95 -15.08
N ALA A 163 14.52 26.97 -15.77
CA ALA A 163 13.64 25.96 -15.20
C ALA A 163 14.27 24.56 -15.19
N VAL A 164 15.17 24.28 -16.14
CA VAL A 164 15.80 22.98 -16.39
C VAL A 164 17.31 23.18 -16.46
N SER A 165 18.05 22.78 -15.43
CA SER A 165 19.51 22.98 -15.37
C SER A 165 20.30 22.17 -16.42
N ASP A 166 19.82 20.98 -16.82
CA ASP A 166 20.51 20.16 -17.82
C ASP A 166 20.31 20.69 -19.24
N GLN A 167 21.40 21.19 -19.82
CA GLN A 167 21.46 21.70 -21.19
C GLN A 167 21.17 20.64 -22.25
N ASN A 168 21.45 19.35 -22.00
CA ASN A 168 21.09 18.28 -22.94
C ASN A 168 19.57 18.10 -22.99
N LEU A 169 18.90 18.25 -21.85
CA LEU A 169 17.45 18.13 -21.77
C LEU A 169 16.74 19.35 -22.36
N VAL A 170 17.37 20.53 -22.30
CA VAL A 170 16.90 21.74 -23.01
C VAL A 170 16.79 21.52 -24.52
N ARG A 171 17.58 20.60 -25.11
CA ARG A 171 17.46 20.22 -26.53
C ARG A 171 16.15 19.50 -26.86
N MET A 172 15.31 19.15 -25.88
CA MET A 172 13.93 18.72 -26.17
C MET A 172 13.18 19.75 -27.03
N ILE A 173 13.58 21.03 -26.95
CA ILE A 173 13.01 22.10 -27.77
C ILE A 173 13.18 21.84 -29.27
N ASP A 174 14.22 21.12 -29.68
CA ASP A 174 14.44 20.74 -31.09
C ASP A 174 13.34 19.79 -31.58
N LEU A 175 12.69 19.04 -30.68
CA LEU A 175 11.56 18.16 -30.98
C LEU A 175 10.22 18.90 -30.92
N TYR A 176 10.04 19.80 -29.94
CA TYR A 176 8.78 20.48 -29.70
C TYR A 176 8.60 21.79 -30.50
N GLY A 177 9.69 22.36 -31.00
CA GLY A 177 9.75 23.64 -31.72
C GLY A 177 9.58 24.87 -30.83
N HIS A 178 8.69 24.83 -29.83
CA HIS A 178 8.43 25.93 -28.89
C HIS A 178 8.08 25.41 -27.49
N PRO A 179 8.44 26.10 -26.38
CA PRO A 179 8.15 25.60 -25.03
C PRO A 179 6.66 25.48 -24.71
N ASP A 180 5.79 26.22 -25.41
CA ASP A 180 4.34 26.08 -25.30
C ASP A 180 3.86 24.67 -25.69
N ASN A 181 4.56 23.98 -26.60
CA ASN A 181 4.14 22.68 -27.10
C ASN A 181 4.59 21.51 -26.21
N ILE A 182 5.43 21.77 -25.20
CA ILE A 182 5.94 20.72 -24.32
C ILE A 182 4.76 20.08 -23.56
N ASP A 183 4.66 18.75 -23.65
CA ASP A 183 3.69 17.97 -22.88
C ASP A 183 3.96 18.20 -21.38
N VAL A 184 2.93 18.54 -20.59
CA VAL A 184 3.10 19.00 -19.20
C VAL A 184 3.77 17.95 -18.30
N TRP A 185 3.54 16.67 -18.57
CA TRP A 185 4.17 15.58 -17.81
C TRP A 185 5.70 15.62 -17.96
N LEU A 186 6.20 15.78 -19.19
CA LEU A 186 7.63 15.88 -19.44
C LEU A 186 8.19 17.20 -18.92
N GLY A 187 7.51 18.32 -19.21
CA GLY A 187 7.95 19.64 -18.77
C GLY A 187 8.08 19.74 -17.25
N GLY A 188 7.11 19.22 -16.50
CA GLY A 188 7.16 19.22 -15.03
C GLY A 188 8.16 18.22 -14.43
N LEU A 189 8.42 17.09 -15.10
CA LEU A 189 9.49 16.15 -14.69
C LEU A 189 10.89 16.70 -14.97
N ALA A 190 11.02 17.55 -16.00
CA ALA A 190 12.28 18.15 -16.39
C ALA A 190 12.72 19.27 -15.42
N GLU A 191 11.80 19.89 -14.69
CA GLU A 191 12.13 21.00 -13.79
C GLU A 191 13.06 20.60 -12.65
N ASP A 192 13.95 21.50 -12.27
CA ASP A 192 14.80 21.34 -11.10
C ASP A 192 13.96 21.20 -9.82
N PHE A 193 14.35 20.27 -8.95
CA PHE A 193 13.64 20.06 -7.68
C PHE A 193 13.74 21.26 -6.76
N LEU A 194 12.62 21.53 -6.08
CA LEU A 194 12.63 22.44 -4.93
C LEU A 194 13.49 21.86 -3.79
N PRO A 195 14.10 22.70 -2.94
CA PRO A 195 14.88 22.24 -1.80
C PRO A 195 14.10 21.27 -0.89
N GLY A 196 14.65 20.06 -0.70
CA GLY A 196 14.03 19.02 0.13
C GLY A 196 12.79 18.36 -0.49
N ALA A 197 12.49 18.61 -1.76
CA ALA A 197 11.34 18.07 -2.48
C ALA A 197 11.73 16.88 -3.39
N ARG A 198 10.73 16.35 -4.10
CA ARG A 198 10.87 15.39 -5.21
C ARG A 198 10.17 15.88 -6.48
N THR A 199 9.84 17.16 -6.52
CA THR A 199 9.14 17.81 -7.63
C THR A 199 9.69 19.21 -7.85
N GLY A 200 9.66 19.68 -9.10
CA GLY A 200 9.91 21.07 -9.44
C GLY A 200 8.74 22.01 -9.11
N PRO A 201 8.90 23.33 -9.34
CA PRO A 201 7.92 24.36 -9.03
C PRO A 201 6.51 24.12 -9.59
N LEU A 202 6.38 23.65 -10.84
CA LEU A 202 5.11 23.43 -11.50
C LEU A 202 4.33 22.29 -10.85
N PHE A 203 4.96 21.12 -10.69
CA PHE A 203 4.32 19.99 -10.03
C PHE A 203 4.03 20.27 -8.56
N ALA A 204 4.91 21.00 -7.86
CA ALA A 204 4.64 21.41 -6.49
C ALA A 204 3.37 22.26 -6.38
N CYS A 205 3.15 23.17 -7.33
CA CYS A 205 1.92 23.96 -7.43
C CYS A 205 0.68 23.12 -7.76
N LEU A 206 0.73 22.31 -8.82
CA LEU A 206 -0.43 21.55 -9.30
C LEU A 206 -0.87 20.50 -8.28
N ILE A 207 0.09 19.73 -7.73
CA ILE A 207 -0.18 18.74 -6.69
C ILE A 207 -0.63 19.44 -5.40
N GLY A 208 0.05 20.50 -4.99
CA GLY A 208 -0.29 21.25 -3.77
C GLY A 208 -1.72 21.80 -3.81
N LYS A 209 -2.11 22.45 -4.91
CA LYS A 209 -3.48 22.98 -5.10
C LYS A 209 -4.52 21.86 -5.09
N GLN A 210 -4.28 20.73 -5.77
CA GLN A 210 -5.23 19.61 -5.77
C GLN A 210 -5.39 19.01 -4.36
N MET A 211 -4.29 18.79 -3.64
CA MET A 211 -4.33 18.22 -2.30
C MET A 211 -4.99 19.19 -1.30
N ASN A 212 -4.78 20.49 -1.42
CA ASN A 212 -5.54 21.45 -0.63
C ASN A 212 -7.05 21.38 -0.92
N ALA A 213 -7.44 21.34 -2.19
CA ALA A 213 -8.86 21.23 -2.56
C ALA A 213 -9.52 19.95 -2.04
N LEU A 214 -8.80 18.81 -2.07
CA LEU A 214 -9.26 17.55 -1.49
C LEU A 214 -9.45 17.66 0.03
N ARG A 215 -8.51 18.30 0.75
CA ARG A 215 -8.59 18.45 2.21
C ARG A 215 -9.70 19.40 2.65
N GLU A 216 -9.75 20.61 2.06
CA GLU A 216 -10.69 21.65 2.48
C GLU A 216 -12.11 21.36 1.97
N GLY A 217 -12.26 20.66 0.84
CA GLY A 217 -13.55 20.29 0.26
C GLY A 217 -14.13 18.96 0.76
N ASP A 218 -13.42 18.23 1.64
CA ASP A 218 -13.92 16.99 2.23
C ASP A 218 -14.61 17.26 3.56
N ARG A 219 -15.94 17.03 3.58
CA ARG A 219 -16.74 17.13 4.80
C ARG A 219 -16.30 16.14 5.87
N PHE A 220 -15.75 14.99 5.47
CA PHE A 220 -15.32 13.91 6.35
C PHE A 220 -13.81 13.94 6.67
N TRP A 221 -13.11 15.02 6.33
CA TRP A 221 -11.71 15.19 6.72
C TRP A 221 -11.54 14.98 8.24
N TYR A 222 -10.57 14.17 8.64
CA TYR A 222 -10.48 13.67 10.02
C TYR A 222 -10.26 14.78 11.07
N GLU A 223 -9.64 15.90 10.69
CA GLU A 223 -9.46 17.06 11.59
C GLU A 223 -10.71 17.94 11.70
N ASN A 224 -11.73 17.73 10.85
CA ASN A 224 -12.99 18.44 10.98
C ASN A 224 -13.62 18.10 12.34
N ALA A 225 -13.85 19.13 13.16
CA ALA A 225 -14.30 18.98 14.54
C ALA A 225 -15.64 18.25 14.70
N LYS A 226 -16.43 18.15 13.64
CA LYS A 226 -17.72 17.43 13.61
C LYS A 226 -17.59 15.92 13.38
N ILE A 227 -16.41 15.43 12.98
CA ILE A 227 -16.20 14.03 12.59
C ILE A 227 -15.72 13.19 13.77
N PHE A 228 -14.64 13.61 14.41
CA PHE A 228 -14.09 12.94 15.58
C PHE A 228 -14.16 13.81 16.83
N LYS A 229 -14.25 13.20 18.01
CA LYS A 229 -14.01 13.88 19.29
C LYS A 229 -12.54 14.28 19.37
N LYS A 230 -12.21 15.25 20.23
CA LYS A 230 -10.82 15.66 20.44
C LYS A 230 -9.94 14.47 20.87
N SER A 231 -10.40 13.66 21.84
CA SER A 231 -9.68 12.46 22.30
C SER A 231 -9.39 11.46 21.18
N GLN A 232 -10.33 11.29 20.24
CA GLN A 232 -10.15 10.41 19.08
C GLN A 232 -9.11 10.97 18.11
N ARG A 233 -9.13 12.30 17.85
CA ARG A 233 -8.10 12.94 17.02
C ARG A 233 -6.71 12.86 17.64
N ASP A 234 -6.60 13.08 18.95
CA ASP A 234 -5.33 12.97 19.68
C ASP A 234 -4.73 11.55 19.58
N GLU A 235 -5.57 10.50 19.46
CA GLU A 235 -5.11 9.13 19.17
C GLU A 235 -4.75 8.91 17.70
N LEU A 236 -5.54 9.43 16.75
CA LEU A 236 -5.23 9.33 15.31
C LEU A 236 -3.90 10.01 14.95
N GLU A 237 -3.54 11.10 15.63
CA GLU A 237 -2.28 11.82 15.40
C GLU A 237 -1.04 10.99 15.75
N LYS A 238 -1.16 9.97 16.61
CA LYS A 238 -0.06 9.07 16.97
C LYS A 238 0.20 8.00 15.92
N HIS A 239 -0.81 7.67 15.11
CA HIS A 239 -0.73 6.60 14.13
C HIS A 239 0.36 6.87 13.08
N SER A 240 1.05 5.83 12.62
CA SER A 240 2.11 5.90 11.61
C SER A 240 2.03 4.72 10.64
N LEU A 241 2.62 4.85 9.46
CA LEU A 241 2.73 3.72 8.51
C LEU A 241 3.55 2.57 9.13
N SER A 242 4.54 2.88 9.96
CA SER A 242 5.34 1.89 10.66
C SER A 242 4.51 1.09 11.68
N CYS A 243 3.61 1.75 12.42
CA CYS A 243 2.64 1.08 13.30
C CYS A 243 1.74 0.12 12.51
N LEU A 244 1.18 0.60 11.39
CA LEU A 244 0.35 -0.23 10.51
C LEU A 244 1.09 -1.49 10.04
N ILE A 245 2.37 -1.34 9.68
CA ILE A 245 3.21 -2.47 9.26
C ILE A 245 3.42 -3.45 10.42
N CYS A 246 3.77 -2.97 11.62
CA CYS A 246 3.93 -3.81 12.80
C CYS A 246 2.66 -4.59 13.15
N ASP A 247 1.49 -3.95 13.08
CA ASP A 247 0.22 -4.57 13.48
C ASP A 247 -0.28 -5.62 12.48
N ASN A 248 0.21 -5.60 11.23
CA ASN A 248 -0.34 -6.40 10.13
C ASN A 248 0.68 -7.28 9.41
N THR A 249 1.90 -7.42 9.94
CA THR A 249 2.97 -8.25 9.37
C THR A 249 3.78 -8.93 10.46
N ALA A 250 4.64 -9.89 10.12
CA ALA A 250 5.56 -10.50 11.09
C ALA A 250 6.91 -9.77 11.17
N LEU A 251 6.99 -8.50 10.73
CA LEU A 251 8.20 -7.69 10.89
C LEU A 251 8.40 -7.34 12.37
N SER A 252 9.59 -7.59 12.89
CA SER A 252 9.95 -7.23 14.27
C SER A 252 10.56 -5.83 14.39
N HIS A 253 11.12 -5.29 13.31
CA HIS A 253 11.78 -4.00 13.29
C HIS A 253 11.35 -3.18 12.07
N VAL A 254 11.07 -1.90 12.29
CA VAL A 254 10.64 -0.94 11.27
C VAL A 254 11.32 0.42 11.48
N PRO A 255 11.50 1.25 10.44
CA PRO A 255 11.95 2.62 10.64
C PRO A 255 10.86 3.45 11.32
N LEU A 256 11.24 4.50 12.07
CA LEU A 256 10.24 5.40 12.68
C LEU A 256 9.44 6.20 11.63
N ASP A 257 10.06 6.54 10.51
CA ASP A 257 9.43 7.17 9.35
C ASP A 257 9.64 6.30 8.13
N ALA A 258 8.61 5.54 7.74
CA ALA A 258 8.65 4.59 6.63
C ALA A 258 8.93 5.22 5.25
N PHE A 259 8.90 6.56 5.12
CA PHE A 259 9.26 7.25 3.87
C PHE A 259 10.73 7.69 3.81
N LEU A 260 11.50 7.53 4.89
CA LEU A 260 12.92 7.85 4.92
C LEU A 260 13.74 6.57 4.91
N LEU A 261 14.72 6.53 4.02
CA LEU A 261 15.69 5.44 4.02
C LEU A 261 16.60 5.58 5.25
N GLY A 262 16.57 4.56 6.09
CA GLY A 262 17.48 4.41 7.22
C GLY A 262 18.46 3.26 7.01
N ASN A 263 19.55 3.23 7.77
CA ASN A 263 20.42 2.06 7.84
C ASN A 263 19.92 1.11 8.93
N TYR A 264 19.77 -0.17 8.60
CA TYR A 264 19.53 -1.22 9.59
C TYR A 264 20.86 -1.55 10.29
N THR A 265 20.99 -1.55 11.62
CA THR A 265 20.01 -1.46 12.73
C THR A 265 19.84 -0.05 13.32
N ASN A 266 20.63 0.94 12.92
CA ASN A 266 20.71 2.25 13.58
C ASN A 266 19.43 3.09 13.49
N ASN A 267 18.66 2.94 12.42
CA ASN A 267 17.46 3.76 12.16
C ASN A 267 16.15 2.96 12.25
N PHE A 268 16.23 1.73 12.76
CA PHE A 268 15.10 0.84 12.93
C PHE A 268 14.82 0.64 14.41
N ALA A 269 13.54 0.59 14.77
CA ALA A 269 13.07 0.36 16.13
C ALA A 269 12.29 -0.95 16.18
N SER A 270 12.29 -1.61 17.35
CA SER A 270 11.43 -2.78 17.58
C SER A 270 9.97 -2.37 17.48
N CYS A 271 9.14 -3.20 16.87
CA CYS A 271 7.69 -2.99 16.79
C CYS A 271 7.05 -2.83 18.18
N ASP A 272 7.58 -3.49 19.22
CA ASP A 272 7.10 -3.32 20.61
C ASP A 272 7.25 -1.89 21.14
N SER A 273 8.15 -1.10 20.54
CA SER A 273 8.40 0.29 20.92
C SER A 273 7.64 1.30 20.05
N ILE A 274 6.94 0.84 19.01
CA ILE A 274 6.14 1.70 18.13
C ILE A 274 4.77 1.93 18.79
N PRO A 275 4.37 3.18 19.06
CA PRO A 275 3.09 3.45 19.70
C PRO A 275 1.91 3.06 18.81
N GLY A 276 1.07 2.15 19.32
CA GLY A 276 -0.22 1.79 18.74
C GLY A 276 -1.32 2.82 18.99
N ILE A 277 -2.44 2.70 18.25
CA ILE A 277 -3.64 3.51 18.49
C ILE A 277 -4.43 2.97 19.70
N ASN A 278 -4.82 3.85 20.63
CA ASN A 278 -5.66 3.44 21.75
C ASN A 278 -7.15 3.54 21.40
N MET A 279 -7.80 2.39 21.16
CA MET A 279 -9.21 2.32 20.79
C MET A 279 -10.19 2.62 21.94
N GLU A 280 -9.74 2.76 23.19
CA GLU A 280 -10.62 3.20 24.29
C GLU A 280 -11.23 4.58 24.04
N ALA A 281 -10.60 5.42 23.21
CA ALA A 281 -11.17 6.72 22.80
C ALA A 281 -12.47 6.61 21.97
N TRP A 282 -12.76 5.44 21.40
CA TRP A 282 -14.00 5.13 20.67
C TRP A 282 -15.04 4.43 21.52
N LYS A 283 -14.72 4.11 22.77
CA LYS A 283 -15.64 3.44 23.66
C LYS A 283 -16.90 4.26 23.88
N GLU A 284 -18.03 3.63 23.59
CA GLU A 284 -19.34 4.21 23.85
C GLU A 284 -19.79 3.85 25.25
N TYR A 285 -20.13 4.86 26.03
CA TYR A 285 -20.77 4.66 27.32
C TYR A 285 -22.27 4.88 27.15
N PRO A 286 -23.11 4.05 27.78
CA PRO A 286 -24.54 4.32 27.81
C PRO A 286 -24.76 5.70 28.42
N LYS A 287 -25.67 6.48 27.83
CA LYS A 287 -26.09 7.75 28.43
C LYS A 287 -26.61 7.45 29.83
N LYS A 288 -26.16 8.20 30.84
CA LYS A 288 -26.69 8.11 32.23
C LYS A 288 -28.22 8.21 32.17
N GLY A 289 -28.90 7.09 32.36
CA GLY A 289 -30.35 7.00 32.17
C GLY A 289 -30.88 5.62 31.78
N THR A 290 -30.04 4.67 31.37
CA THR A 290 -30.47 3.26 31.29
C THR A 290 -30.76 2.73 32.68
N ALA A 291 -31.97 2.23 32.86
CA ALA A 291 -32.44 1.64 34.10
C ALA A 291 -31.79 0.26 34.36
N CYS A 292 -31.27 -0.41 33.33
CA CYS A 292 -30.51 -1.65 33.45
C CYS A 292 -29.08 -1.47 33.98
N LYS A 293 -28.60 -2.48 34.71
CA LYS A 293 -27.20 -2.56 35.16
C LYS A 293 -26.23 -2.61 33.97
N PRO A 294 -24.99 -2.10 34.11
CA PRO A 294 -23.98 -2.17 33.06
C PRO A 294 -23.85 -3.60 32.50
N PRO A 295 -23.74 -3.78 31.17
CA PRO A 295 -23.63 -5.11 30.59
C PRO A 295 -22.40 -5.84 31.09
N ARG A 296 -22.54 -7.15 31.33
CA ARG A 296 -21.42 -7.99 31.77
C ARG A 296 -20.47 -8.18 30.60
N LYS A 297 -19.17 -8.04 30.86
CA LYS A 297 -18.13 -8.47 29.92
C LYS A 297 -18.10 -9.99 29.83
N ILE A 298 -17.96 -10.51 28.62
CA ILE A 298 -17.84 -11.93 28.34
C ILE A 298 -16.37 -12.23 28.00
N GLU A 299 -15.93 -13.45 28.24
CA GLU A 299 -14.57 -13.88 27.88
C GLU A 299 -14.51 -14.14 26.37
N ASN A 300 -13.39 -13.77 25.72
CA ASN A 300 -13.19 -13.92 24.26
C ASN A 300 -14.29 -13.27 23.39
N GLY A 301 -14.90 -12.20 23.89
CA GLY A 301 -15.90 -11.44 23.17
C GLY A 301 -16.12 -10.05 23.75
N ASP A 302 -16.80 -9.22 22.98
CA ASP A 302 -17.10 -7.84 23.28
C ASP A 302 -18.60 -7.55 23.08
N TYR A 303 -19.02 -6.34 23.46
CA TYR A 303 -20.37 -5.85 23.17
C TYR A 303 -20.35 -4.39 22.74
N VAL A 304 -21.33 -4.01 21.94
CA VAL A 304 -21.57 -2.64 21.50
C VAL A 304 -23.01 -2.23 21.78
N PHE A 305 -23.24 -0.94 22.04
CA PHE A 305 -24.58 -0.39 22.16
C PHE A 305 -25.07 -0.02 20.76
N CYS A 306 -26.13 -0.66 20.27
CA CYS A 306 -26.79 -0.25 19.04
C CYS A 306 -27.83 0.85 19.27
N SER A 307 -28.38 0.92 20.47
CA SER A 307 -29.26 2.00 20.91
C SER A 307 -29.09 2.24 22.41
N ASP A 308 -29.78 3.25 22.94
CA ASP A 308 -29.80 3.50 24.39
C ASP A 308 -30.38 2.28 25.17
N THR A 309 -31.07 1.32 24.53
CA THR A 309 -31.66 0.14 25.21
C THR A 309 -31.21 -1.20 24.66
N THR A 310 -30.48 -1.23 23.55
CA THR A 310 -30.11 -2.47 22.84
C THR A 310 -28.61 -2.62 22.82
N ILE A 311 -28.13 -3.81 23.21
CA ILE A 311 -26.73 -4.18 23.06
C ILE A 311 -26.60 -5.42 22.20
N ILE A 312 -25.52 -5.45 21.43
CA ILE A 312 -25.14 -6.57 20.57
C ILE A 312 -23.79 -7.08 21.06
N TYR A 313 -23.73 -8.37 21.36
CA TYR A 313 -22.50 -9.09 21.69
C TYR A 313 -21.87 -9.69 20.44
N SER A 314 -20.54 -9.76 20.42
CA SER A 314 -19.78 -10.40 19.35
C SER A 314 -18.60 -11.14 19.95
N CYS A 315 -18.31 -12.33 19.46
CA CYS A 315 -17.11 -13.06 19.86
C CYS A 315 -15.89 -12.61 19.05
N HIS A 316 -14.69 -12.75 19.64
CA HIS A 316 -13.43 -12.57 18.94
C HIS A 316 -13.31 -13.60 17.81
N SER A 317 -12.49 -13.31 16.79
CA SER A 317 -12.22 -14.28 15.72
C SER A 317 -11.72 -15.61 16.29
N GLY A 318 -12.23 -16.72 15.76
CA GLY A 318 -11.94 -18.07 16.28
C GLY A 318 -12.90 -18.55 17.38
N TYR A 319 -13.93 -17.77 17.72
CA TYR A 319 -14.94 -18.15 18.71
C TYR A 319 -16.37 -18.04 18.14
N HIS A 320 -17.23 -18.98 18.55
CA HIS A 320 -18.65 -19.01 18.24
C HIS A 320 -19.48 -18.46 19.40
N LEU A 321 -20.51 -17.67 19.07
CA LEU A 321 -21.41 -17.07 20.06
C LEU A 321 -22.53 -18.04 20.42
N GLU A 322 -22.58 -18.43 21.70
CA GLU A 322 -23.64 -19.25 22.27
C GLU A 322 -24.59 -18.39 23.10
N GLY A 323 -25.83 -18.29 22.64
CA GLY A 323 -26.89 -17.53 23.31
C GLY A 323 -27.48 -16.43 22.42
N HIS A 324 -27.97 -15.37 23.04
CA HIS A 324 -28.57 -14.25 22.32
C HIS A 324 -27.51 -13.18 22.00
N GLU A 325 -27.25 -13.00 20.71
CA GLU A 325 -26.40 -11.94 20.18
C GLU A 325 -26.92 -10.55 20.58
N GLU A 326 -28.22 -10.31 20.39
CA GLU A 326 -28.89 -9.06 20.76
C GLU A 326 -29.68 -9.21 22.06
N ILE A 327 -29.44 -8.33 23.04
CA ILE A 327 -30.23 -8.25 24.26
C ILE A 327 -30.74 -6.83 24.51
N ILE A 328 -31.97 -6.72 25.01
CA ILE A 328 -32.71 -5.47 25.14
C ILE A 328 -33.01 -5.17 26.61
N CYS A 329 -32.77 -3.94 27.04
CA CYS A 329 -33.09 -3.46 28.37
C CYS A 329 -34.61 -3.24 28.53
N GLN A 330 -35.24 -4.04 29.38
CA GLN A 330 -36.67 -3.97 29.69
C GLN A 330 -36.86 -3.44 31.11
N GLY A 331 -36.79 -2.11 31.25
CA GLY A 331 -36.82 -1.46 32.57
C GLY A 331 -35.49 -1.63 33.30
N ASN A 332 -35.43 -2.46 34.35
CA ASN A 332 -34.21 -2.66 35.16
C ASN A 332 -33.42 -3.93 34.82
N GLU A 333 -33.96 -4.80 33.95
CA GLU A 333 -33.36 -6.10 33.62
C GLU A 333 -33.18 -6.28 32.11
N TRP A 334 -32.16 -7.05 31.75
CA TRP A 334 -31.89 -7.43 30.36
C TRP A 334 -32.82 -8.57 29.95
N SER A 335 -33.32 -8.53 28.71
CA SER A 335 -34.26 -9.53 28.17
C SER A 335 -33.72 -10.95 28.22
N ASN A 336 -32.39 -11.10 28.13
CA ASN A 336 -31.68 -12.38 28.13
C ASN A 336 -30.38 -12.26 28.93
N PRO A 337 -29.83 -13.37 29.45
CA PRO A 337 -28.48 -13.38 30.00
C PRO A 337 -27.42 -13.10 28.92
N PRO A 338 -26.24 -12.55 29.28
CA PRO A 338 -25.11 -12.40 28.37
C PRO A 338 -24.72 -13.75 27.74
N PRO A 339 -24.40 -13.79 26.43
CA PRO A 339 -23.97 -15.00 25.76
C PRO A 339 -22.56 -15.42 26.21
N SER A 340 -22.13 -16.61 25.80
CA SER A 340 -20.76 -17.10 25.97
C SER A 340 -20.08 -17.29 24.62
N CYS A 341 -18.77 -17.11 24.57
CA CYS A 341 -17.96 -17.39 23.38
C CYS A 341 -17.25 -18.73 23.58
N SER A 342 -17.62 -19.73 22.79
CA SER A 342 -16.96 -21.03 22.76
C SER A 342 -15.93 -21.08 21.64
N ASP A 343 -14.82 -21.76 21.89
CA ASP A 343 -13.75 -21.95 20.90
C ASP A 343 -14.28 -22.70 19.68
N ILE A 344 -13.99 -22.21 18.47
CA ILE A 344 -14.29 -22.95 17.24
C ILE A 344 -13.18 -23.98 17.06
N ASN A 345 -13.56 -25.25 16.93
CA ASN A 345 -12.61 -26.27 16.53
C ASN A 345 -12.56 -26.35 15.00
N GLU A 346 -11.71 -25.54 14.37
CA GLU A 346 -11.63 -25.49 12.91
C GLU A 346 -11.19 -26.83 12.32
N CYS A 347 -10.48 -27.66 13.09
CA CYS A 347 -10.06 -29.01 12.68
C CYS A 347 -11.23 -30.00 12.54
N GLU A 348 -12.37 -29.74 13.17
CA GLU A 348 -13.56 -30.61 13.14
C GLU A 348 -14.70 -30.02 12.28
N GLU A 349 -14.53 -28.81 11.75
CA GLU A 349 -15.56 -28.11 10.99
C GLU A 349 -15.73 -28.71 9.58
N GLN A 350 -16.90 -29.31 9.30
CA GLN A 350 -17.12 -30.14 8.10
C GLN A 350 -17.18 -29.36 6.77
N SER A 351 -17.29 -28.04 6.81
CA SER A 351 -17.48 -27.21 5.61
C SER A 351 -16.20 -26.86 4.87
N HIS A 352 -15.02 -27.05 5.48
CA HIS A 352 -13.74 -26.71 4.88
C HIS A 352 -12.59 -27.48 5.57
N GLU A 353 -11.72 -28.14 4.81
CA GLU A 353 -10.48 -28.70 5.39
C GLU A 353 -9.51 -27.53 5.71
N PRO A 354 -9.26 -27.19 6.98
CA PRO A 354 -8.51 -25.98 7.34
C PRO A 354 -7.01 -26.10 7.04
N CYS A 355 -6.50 -27.33 6.94
CA CYS A 355 -5.11 -27.64 6.64
C CYS A 355 -4.97 -28.33 5.30
N HIS A 356 -3.80 -28.19 4.67
CA HIS A 356 -3.42 -28.97 3.50
C HIS A 356 -3.36 -30.47 3.84
N SER A 357 -3.61 -31.35 2.87
CA SER A 357 -3.63 -32.81 3.04
C SER A 357 -2.34 -33.45 3.57
N SER A 358 -1.24 -32.69 3.63
CA SER A 358 0.06 -33.11 4.17
C SER A 358 0.39 -32.49 5.55
N ALA A 359 -0.62 -31.95 6.24
CA ALA A 359 -0.47 -31.36 7.57
C ALA A 359 -1.55 -31.88 8.52
N GLU A 360 -1.17 -32.10 9.77
CA GLU A 360 -2.06 -32.49 10.86
C GLU A 360 -2.57 -31.23 11.55
N CYS A 361 -3.89 -31.06 11.60
CA CYS A 361 -4.52 -29.92 12.27
C CYS A 361 -4.54 -30.14 13.78
N THR A 362 -4.09 -29.13 14.53
CA THR A 362 -4.16 -29.08 15.98
C THR A 362 -4.93 -27.83 16.40
N ASN A 363 -6.07 -28.04 17.04
CA ASN A 363 -6.90 -26.94 17.51
C ASN A 363 -6.22 -26.21 18.68
N THR A 364 -6.38 -24.89 18.74
CA THR A 364 -5.88 -24.03 19.81
C THR A 364 -6.97 -23.05 20.25
N LEU A 365 -6.84 -22.44 21.42
CA LEU A 365 -7.84 -21.44 21.85
C LEU A 365 -7.79 -20.20 20.94
N GLY A 366 -8.87 -19.93 20.22
CA GLY A 366 -9.04 -18.83 19.27
C GLY A 366 -8.44 -19.06 17.89
N GLY A 367 -8.18 -20.32 17.51
CA GLY A 367 -7.72 -20.67 16.17
C GLY A 367 -7.06 -22.04 16.09
N PHE A 368 -6.40 -22.35 14.98
CA PHE A 368 -5.76 -23.65 14.79
C PHE A 368 -4.31 -23.53 14.31
N ARG A 369 -3.56 -24.63 14.47
CA ARG A 369 -2.20 -24.79 13.90
C ARG A 369 -2.17 -26.02 13.02
N CYS A 370 -1.61 -25.88 11.83
CA CYS A 370 -1.28 -27.00 10.99
C CYS A 370 0.17 -27.44 11.30
N LEU A 371 0.39 -28.72 11.54
CA LEU A 371 1.71 -29.30 11.80
C LEU A 371 2.07 -30.23 10.64
N CYS A 372 3.12 -29.91 9.90
CA CYS A 372 3.55 -30.74 8.77
C CYS A 372 4.16 -32.06 9.25
N THR A 373 3.77 -33.15 8.60
CA THR A 373 4.38 -34.48 8.78
C THR A 373 5.48 -34.77 7.74
N ASP A 374 5.67 -33.89 6.75
CA ASP A 374 6.60 -34.02 5.60
C ASP A 374 7.42 -32.73 5.38
N PRO A 375 8.52 -32.71 4.58
CA PRO A 375 9.62 -31.73 4.63
C PRO A 375 9.33 -30.34 4.00
N TYR A 376 8.10 -29.84 4.13
CA TYR A 376 7.73 -28.47 3.78
C TYR A 376 8.10 -27.53 4.93
N GLU A 377 8.84 -26.46 4.61
CA GLU A 377 9.17 -25.42 5.59
C GLU A 377 7.96 -24.49 5.80
N LEU A 378 7.59 -24.26 7.07
CA LEU A 378 6.71 -23.17 7.49
C LEU A 378 7.25 -21.83 6.94
N ALA A 379 6.37 -20.96 6.46
CA ALA A 379 6.77 -19.58 6.20
C ALA A 379 7.08 -18.87 7.54
N GLU A 380 7.82 -17.76 7.47
CA GLU A 380 8.26 -17.00 8.66
C GLU A 380 7.10 -16.48 9.53
N ASP A 381 5.87 -16.48 9.02
CA ASP A 381 4.65 -16.06 9.73
C ASP A 381 4.04 -17.17 10.62
N GLU A 382 4.62 -18.36 10.63
CA GLU A 382 4.14 -19.58 11.32
C GLU A 382 2.70 -19.99 10.96
N ARG A 383 2.09 -19.38 9.94
CA ARG A 383 0.67 -19.54 9.59
C ARG A 383 0.47 -19.93 8.13
N THR A 384 1.45 -19.68 7.25
CA THR A 384 1.35 -19.94 5.81
C THR A 384 2.47 -20.87 5.32
N TYR A 385 2.25 -21.61 4.23
CA TYR A 385 3.25 -22.55 3.68
C TYR A 385 3.73 -22.16 2.28
N SER A 386 5.05 -22.24 2.05
CA SER A 386 5.64 -22.10 0.72
C SER A 386 6.06 -23.46 0.17
N GLY A 387 5.33 -23.93 -0.85
CA GLY A 387 5.56 -25.25 -1.45
C GLY A 387 6.93 -25.44 -2.11
N ARG A 388 7.54 -26.60 -1.87
CA ARG A 388 8.43 -27.27 -2.83
C ARG A 388 7.53 -28.24 -3.62
N LEU A 389 7.56 -28.23 -4.95
CA LEU A 389 7.01 -29.38 -5.68
C LEU A 389 7.66 -30.67 -5.14
N PRO A 390 6.91 -31.77 -4.92
CA PRO A 390 7.52 -33.00 -4.49
C PRO A 390 8.62 -33.36 -5.49
N ARG A 391 9.81 -33.72 -4.99
CA ARG A 391 10.80 -34.45 -5.81
C ARG A 391 10.02 -35.58 -6.46
N GLY A 392 9.91 -35.55 -7.79
CA GLY A 392 9.16 -36.52 -8.56
C GLY A 392 9.49 -37.91 -8.02
N SER A 393 8.44 -38.63 -7.60
CA SER A 393 8.55 -40.01 -7.16
C SER A 393 9.44 -40.76 -8.13
N LEU A 394 10.31 -41.65 -7.63
CA LEU A 394 11.17 -42.52 -8.45
C LEU A 394 10.39 -43.14 -9.62
N MET A 395 9.08 -43.33 -9.46
CA MET A 395 8.12 -43.77 -10.48
C MET A 395 8.02 -42.85 -11.70
N SER A 396 8.11 -41.53 -11.56
CA SER A 396 8.11 -40.58 -12.70
C SER A 396 9.40 -40.66 -13.50
N ILE A 397 10.55 -40.84 -12.84
CA ILE A 397 11.84 -41.04 -13.53
C ILE A 397 11.85 -42.41 -14.23
N ILE A 398 11.30 -43.44 -13.58
CA ILE A 398 11.16 -44.78 -14.17
C ILE A 398 10.21 -44.75 -15.37
N LEU A 399 9.07 -44.06 -15.29
CA LEU A 399 8.12 -43.94 -16.40
C LEU A 399 8.72 -43.18 -17.59
N VAL A 400 9.47 -42.10 -17.34
CA VAL A 400 10.19 -41.38 -18.40
C VAL A 400 11.28 -42.27 -19.01
N ALA A 401 12.05 -43.00 -18.21
CA ALA A 401 13.05 -43.94 -18.71
C ALA A 401 12.43 -45.07 -19.54
N ILE A 402 11.30 -45.64 -19.11
CA ILE A 402 10.56 -46.67 -19.86
C ILE A 402 10.02 -46.08 -21.18
N LEU A 403 9.47 -44.87 -21.17
CA LEU A 403 9.00 -44.19 -22.39
C LEU A 403 10.14 -43.94 -23.38
N PHE A 404 11.31 -43.47 -22.91
CA PHE A 404 12.48 -43.27 -23.76
C PHE A 404 13.05 -44.58 -24.32
N VAL A 405 13.10 -45.65 -23.51
CA VAL A 405 13.55 -46.96 -23.98
C VAL A 405 12.56 -47.57 -24.97
N SER A 406 11.26 -47.44 -24.72
CA SER A 406 10.21 -47.93 -25.62
C SER A 406 10.22 -47.19 -26.96
N TRP A 407 10.49 -45.88 -26.93
CA TRP A 407 10.57 -45.06 -28.13
C TRP A 407 11.86 -45.34 -28.93
N ALA A 408 12.99 -45.55 -28.25
CA ALA A 408 14.23 -45.97 -28.88
C ALA A 408 14.13 -47.36 -29.54
N VAL A 409 13.43 -48.30 -28.92
CA VAL A 409 13.17 -49.64 -29.49
C VAL A 409 12.24 -49.56 -30.70
N MET A 410 11.19 -48.72 -30.64
CA MET A 410 10.29 -48.51 -31.78
C MET A 410 10.99 -47.84 -32.97
N CYS A 411 11.94 -46.92 -32.72
CA CYS A 411 12.78 -46.32 -33.77
C CYS A 411 13.88 -47.26 -34.32
N TRP A 412 14.10 -48.42 -33.72
CA TRP A 412 15.06 -49.42 -34.21
C TRP A 412 14.40 -50.54 -35.04
N ILE A 413 13.06 -50.65 -34.97
CA ILE A 413 12.26 -51.69 -35.65
C ILE A 413 11.50 -51.13 -36.87
N LEU A 414 11.47 -49.80 -37.04
CA LEU A 414 11.08 -49.08 -38.27
C LEU A 414 12.33 -48.61 -39.02
#